data_AF-A0A9D8ZBE5-F1
#
_entry.id   AF-A0A9D8ZBE5-F1
#
_cell.length_a   1.000
_cell.length_b   1.000
_cell.length_c   1.000
_cell.angle_alpha   90.00
_cell.angle_beta   90.00
_cell.angle_gamma   90.00
#
_symmetry.space_group_name_H-M   'P 1'
#
loop_
_entity.id
_entity.type
_entity.pdbx_description
1 polymer ?
#
loop_
_entity_poly.entity_id
_entity_poly.type
_entity_poly.pdbx_seq_one_letter_code
_entity_poly.pdbx_strand_id
1 'polypeptide(L)'
;MTQTIDPIALAGSKSKGKRPWFLENPDIERVMNINLALIQEVAVMHERMDTIERLLERGETVSKASIDAFTPTKEEADERGLWMQEYIARLFRIIQQDREAIARGKEASSEDVAEEFAAT
;
A
#
# COMPACT_ATOMS: atom_id res chain seq x y z
N MET A 1 4.80 -36.82 -23.23
CA MET A 1 4.06 -35.63 -23.68
C MET A 1 4.31 -34.53 -22.66
N THR A 2 5.15 -33.55 -22.99
CA THR A 2 5.38 -32.37 -22.13
C THR A 2 4.08 -31.58 -22.11
N GLN A 3 3.35 -31.64 -21.00
CA GLN A 3 2.14 -30.86 -20.84
C GLN A 3 2.55 -29.38 -20.79
N THR A 4 2.09 -28.58 -21.74
CA THR A 4 2.32 -27.14 -21.75
C THR A 4 1.66 -26.55 -20.50
N ILE A 5 2.47 -26.07 -19.57
CA ILE A 5 2.00 -25.45 -18.34
C ILE A 5 1.45 -24.07 -18.70
N ASP A 6 0.20 -23.79 -18.32
CA ASP A 6 -0.34 -22.44 -18.30
C ASP A 6 -0.04 -21.79 -16.94
N PRO A 7 0.95 -20.88 -16.85
CA PRO A 7 1.34 -20.27 -15.59
C PRO A 7 0.26 -19.34 -15.02
N ILE A 8 -0.57 -18.73 -15.88
CA ILE A 8 -1.62 -17.80 -15.44
C ILE A 8 -2.75 -18.58 -14.78
N ALA A 9 -3.19 -19.67 -15.41
CA ALA A 9 -4.20 -20.56 -14.83
C ALA A 9 -3.69 -21.21 -13.53
N LEU A 10 -2.41 -21.57 -13.46
CA LEU A 10 -1.82 -22.18 -12.27
C LEU A 10 -1.70 -21.18 -11.10
N ALA A 11 -1.30 -19.94 -11.35
CA ALA A 11 -1.19 -18.89 -10.34
C ALA A 11 -2.55 -18.55 -9.71
N GLY A 12 -3.64 -18.60 -10.49
CA GLY A 12 -5.01 -18.38 -10.01
C GLY A 12 -5.70 -19.62 -9.43
N SER A 13 -5.00 -20.75 -9.33
CA SER A 13 -5.62 -22.01 -8.92
C SER A 13 -6.14 -21.94 -7.47
N LYS A 14 -7.35 -22.45 -7.26
CA LYS A 14 -7.97 -22.48 -5.94
C LYS A 14 -7.15 -23.36 -5.00
N SER A 15 -6.87 -22.87 -3.80
CA SER A 15 -6.27 -23.67 -2.73
C SER A 15 -7.07 -24.94 -2.47
N LYS A 16 -6.41 -26.03 -2.04
CA LYS A 16 -7.08 -27.31 -1.74
C LYS A 16 -8.16 -27.19 -0.65
N GLY A 17 -8.07 -26.20 0.23
CA GLY A 17 -9.05 -25.92 1.30
C GLY A 17 -10.10 -24.87 0.93
N LYS A 18 -11.16 -24.78 1.76
CA LYS A 18 -12.12 -23.67 1.70
C LYS A 18 -11.43 -22.37 2.12
N ARG A 19 -11.57 -21.31 1.34
CA ARG A 19 -11.07 -19.97 1.69
C ARG A 19 -11.85 -19.45 2.91
N PRO A 20 -11.19 -19.07 4.02
CA PRO A 20 -11.85 -18.39 5.12
C PRO A 20 -12.22 -16.97 4.68
N TRP A 21 -13.36 -16.49 5.17
CA TRP A 21 -13.83 -15.11 5.01
C TRP A 21 -14.03 -14.53 6.39
N PHE A 22 -13.55 -13.31 6.62
CA PHE A 22 -13.53 -12.68 7.94
C PHE A 22 -14.56 -11.55 8.09
N LEU A 23 -14.98 -10.97 6.96
CA LEU A 23 -16.01 -9.93 6.93
C LEU A 23 -17.40 -10.54 6.74
N GLU A 24 -18.42 -9.86 7.28
CA GLU A 24 -19.83 -10.28 7.15
C GLU A 24 -20.26 -10.42 5.68
N ASN A 25 -19.82 -9.50 4.83
CA ASN A 25 -20.01 -9.57 3.40
C ASN A 25 -18.69 -9.95 2.69
N PRO A 26 -18.59 -11.15 2.11
CA PRO A 26 -17.42 -11.60 1.37
C PRO A 26 -17.03 -10.71 0.19
N ASP A 27 -17.97 -9.97 -0.42
CA ASP A 27 -17.67 -9.06 -1.52
C ASP A 27 -16.80 -7.88 -1.08
N ILE A 28 -16.96 -7.41 0.16
CA ILE A 28 -16.12 -6.34 0.71
C ILE A 28 -14.68 -6.83 0.81
N GLU A 29 -14.47 -8.05 1.30
CA GLU A 29 -13.12 -8.63 1.41
C GLU A 29 -12.50 -8.87 0.03
N ARG A 30 -13.29 -9.24 -0.99
CA ARG A 30 -12.79 -9.34 -2.38
C ARG A 30 -12.30 -7.99 -2.89
N VAL A 31 -13.11 -6.95 -2.74
CA VAL A 31 -12.75 -5.58 -3.18
C VAL A 31 -11.52 -5.09 -2.43
N MET A 32 -11.45 -5.31 -1.11
CA MET A 32 -10.28 -4.96 -0.30
C MET A 32 -9.00 -5.64 -0.81
N ASN A 33 -9.05 -6.95 -1.10
CA ASN A 33 -7.88 -7.67 -1.63
C ASN A 33 -7.44 -7.15 -3.00
N ILE A 34 -8.39 -6.87 -3.90
CA ILE A 34 -8.08 -6.29 -5.22
C ILE A 34 -7.47 -4.89 -5.05
N ASN A 35 -8.03 -4.08 -4.16
CA ASN A 35 -7.54 -2.73 -3.89
C ASN A 35 -6.13 -2.74 -3.29
N LEU A 36 -5.83 -3.65 -2.36
CA LEU A 36 -4.48 -3.81 -1.80
C LEU A 36 -3.45 -4.21 -2.86
N ALA A 37 -3.83 -5.07 -3.82
CA ALA A 37 -2.96 -5.40 -4.95
C ALA A 37 -2.66 -4.16 -5.82
N LEU A 38 -3.67 -3.33 -6.10
CA LEU A 38 -3.47 -2.07 -6.84
C LEU A 38 -2.60 -1.07 -6.07
N ILE A 39 -2.81 -0.95 -4.76
CA ILE A 39 -2.00 -0.12 -3.86
C ILE A 39 -0.52 -0.50 -3.94
N GLN A 40 -0.23 -1.80 -3.93
CA GLN A 40 1.13 -2.33 -4.06
C GLN A 40 1.73 -1.97 -5.43
N GLU A 41 0.98 -2.17 -6.52
CA GLU A 41 1.47 -1.82 -7.86
C GLU A 41 1.77 -0.32 -7.98
N VAL A 42 0.97 0.56 -7.36
CA VAL A 42 1.25 2.01 -7.32
C VAL A 42 2.56 2.31 -6.59
N ALA A 43 2.84 1.63 -5.47
CA ALA A 43 4.11 1.79 -4.76
C ALA A 43 5.30 1.35 -5.62
N VAL A 44 5.19 0.23 -6.32
CA VAL A 44 6.22 -0.27 -7.25
C VAL A 44 6.44 0.72 -8.40
N MET A 45 5.37 1.26 -8.98
CA MET A 45 5.47 2.26 -10.04
C MET A 45 6.17 3.54 -9.56
N HIS A 46 5.86 4.00 -8.34
CA HIS A 46 6.53 5.16 -7.75
C HIS A 46 8.04 4.91 -7.58
N GLU A 47 8.44 3.75 -7.06
CA GLU A 47 9.85 3.40 -6.89
C GLU A 47 10.60 3.28 -8.23
N ARG A 48 9.94 2.76 -9.27
CA ARG A 48 10.50 2.76 -10.63
C ARG A 48 10.64 4.17 -11.20
N MET A 49 9.72 5.08 -10.91
CA MET A 49 9.81 6.49 -11.32
C MET A 49 10.96 7.20 -10.61
N ASP A 50 11.05 7.07 -9.29
CA ASP A 50 12.16 7.60 -8.47
C ASP A 50 13.51 7.08 -8.98
N THR A 51 13.59 5.79 -9.35
CA THR A 51 14.80 5.22 -9.97
C THR A 51 15.17 5.93 -11.29
N ILE A 52 14.18 6.22 -12.14
CA ILE A 52 14.41 6.92 -13.40
C ILE A 52 14.91 8.34 -13.14
N GLU A 53 14.30 9.06 -12.20
CA GLU A 53 14.71 10.41 -11.81
C GLU A 53 16.18 10.41 -11.32
N ARG A 54 16.54 9.49 -10.42
CA ARG A 54 17.91 9.39 -9.91
C ARG A 54 18.93 8.99 -10.97
N LEU A 55 18.59 8.07 -11.88
CA LEU A 55 19.47 7.73 -13.01
C LEU A 55 19.73 8.95 -13.90
N LEU A 56 18.70 9.78 -14.15
CA LEU A 56 18.84 11.02 -14.91
C LEU A 56 19.73 12.03 -14.19
N GLU A 57 19.56 12.22 -12.88
CA GLU A 57 20.39 13.12 -12.08
C GLU A 57 21.86 12.70 -12.05
N ARG A 58 22.13 11.39 -12.06
CA ARG A 58 23.49 10.84 -12.13
C ARG A 58 24.09 10.87 -13.54
N GLY A 59 23.30 11.26 -14.56
CA GLY A 59 23.71 11.22 -15.96
C GLY A 59 23.89 9.79 -16.49
N GLU A 60 23.29 8.80 -15.83
CA GLU A 60 23.32 7.40 -16.25
C GLU A 60 22.31 7.15 -17.38
N THR A 61 22.56 6.11 -18.18
CA THR A 61 21.64 5.75 -19.27
C THR A 61 20.33 5.21 -18.69
N VAL A 62 19.20 5.79 -19.07
CA VAL A 62 17.87 5.27 -18.71
C VAL A 62 17.51 4.11 -19.62
N SER A 63 17.53 2.90 -19.08
CA SER A 63 17.17 1.66 -19.76
C SER A 63 16.49 0.71 -18.78
N LYS A 64 15.77 -0.30 -19.28
CA LYS A 64 15.19 -1.32 -18.39
C LYS A 64 16.25 -2.02 -17.54
N ALA A 65 17.39 -2.36 -18.16
CA ALA A 65 18.50 -3.03 -17.47
C ALA A 65 19.13 -2.16 -16.37
N SER A 66 19.27 -0.85 -16.59
CA SER A 66 19.81 0.05 -15.56
C SER A 66 18.82 0.31 -14.43
N ILE A 67 17.51 0.38 -14.71
CA ILE A 67 16.49 0.47 -13.67
C ILE A 67 16.49 -0.80 -12.81
N ASP A 68 16.54 -1.98 -13.44
CA ASP A 68 16.50 -3.25 -12.71
C ASP A 68 17.81 -3.56 -11.95
N ALA A 69 18.93 -2.98 -12.38
CA ALA A 69 20.23 -3.08 -11.70
C ALA A 69 20.51 -1.93 -10.72
N PHE A 70 19.61 -0.96 -10.60
CA PHE A 70 19.79 0.21 -9.77
C PHE A 70 19.98 -0.19 -8.31
N THR A 71 21.06 0.28 -7.69
CA THR A 71 21.33 0.11 -6.26
C THR A 71 21.27 1.47 -5.60
N PRO A 72 20.29 1.73 -4.71
CA PRO A 72 20.25 2.98 -3.97
C PRO A 72 21.44 3.07 -3.02
N THR A 73 21.93 4.28 -2.82
CA THR A 73 22.80 4.61 -1.68
C THR A 73 21.98 4.55 -0.40
N LYS A 74 22.65 4.67 0.76
CA LYS A 74 21.96 4.60 2.05
C LYS A 74 20.93 5.71 2.19
N GLU A 75 21.30 6.92 1.81
CA GLU A 75 20.46 8.11 1.91
C GLU A 75 19.21 7.97 1.04
N GLU A 76 19.35 7.47 -0.19
CA GLU A 76 18.22 7.27 -1.10
C GLU A 76 17.30 6.13 -0.64
N ALA A 77 17.86 5.09 -0.02
CA ALA A 77 17.08 4.02 0.60
C ALA A 77 16.28 4.54 1.81
N ASP A 78 16.87 5.43 2.61
CA ASP A 78 16.19 6.07 3.74
C ASP A 78 15.04 6.98 3.23
N GLU A 79 15.26 7.75 2.17
CA GLU A 79 14.22 8.57 1.50
C GLU A 79 13.06 7.70 0.99
N ARG A 80 13.36 6.60 0.30
CA ARG A 80 12.34 5.64 -0.16
C ARG A 80 11.57 5.02 1.00
N GLY A 81 12.27 4.69 2.09
CA GLY A 81 11.67 4.14 3.30
C GLY A 81 10.69 5.11 3.94
N LEU A 82 11.07 6.38 4.09
CA LEU A 82 10.21 7.44 4.61
C LEU A 82 8.98 7.63 3.73
N TRP A 83 9.15 7.73 2.42
CA TRP A 83 8.04 7.87 1.48
C TRP A 83 7.04 6.71 1.60
N MET A 84 7.54 5.47 1.69
CA MET A 84 6.69 4.28 1.85
C MET A 84 5.92 4.30 3.18
N GLN A 85 6.58 4.69 4.27
CA GLN A 85 5.93 4.82 5.58
C GLN A 85 4.79 5.84 5.53
N GLU A 86 5.02 7.01 4.92
CA GLU A 86 3.98 8.03 4.75
C GLU A 86 2.85 7.56 3.85
N TYR A 87 3.16 6.86 2.75
CA TYR A 87 2.16 6.31 1.83
C TYR A 87 1.23 5.33 2.54
N ILE A 88 1.80 4.38 3.29
CA ILE A 88 1.06 3.41 4.09
C ILE A 88 0.24 4.12 5.17
N ALA A 89 0.82 5.12 5.86
CA ALA A 89 0.12 5.88 6.89
C ALA A 89 -1.10 6.63 6.35
N ARG A 90 -1.00 7.22 5.15
CA ARG A 90 -2.12 7.89 4.48
C ARG A 90 -3.23 6.92 4.09
N LEU A 91 -2.87 5.76 3.52
CA LEU A 91 -3.84 4.75 3.08
C LEU A 91 -4.62 4.13 4.25
N PHE A 92 -3.92 3.78 5.32
CA PHE A 92 -4.53 3.12 6.48
C PHE A 92 -4.97 4.09 7.59
N ARG A 93 -5.01 5.40 7.29
CA ARG A 93 -5.42 6.42 8.25
C ARG A 93 -6.79 6.12 8.87
N ILE A 94 -7.74 5.61 8.08
CA ILE A 94 -9.08 5.28 8.58
C ILE A 94 -9.05 4.26 9.72
N ILE A 95 -8.21 3.23 9.61
CA ILE A 95 -8.05 2.19 10.65
C ILE A 95 -7.44 2.79 11.91
N GLN A 96 -6.53 3.74 11.76
CA GLN A 96 -5.94 4.46 12.88
C GLN A 96 -6.99 5.34 13.58
N GLN A 97 -7.83 6.02 12.82
CA GLN A 97 -8.94 6.82 13.36
C GLN A 97 -9.95 5.93 14.10
N ASP A 98 -10.32 4.77 13.54
CA ASP A 98 -11.22 3.82 14.19
C ASP A 98 -10.63 3.31 15.52
N ARG A 99 -9.33 2.99 15.56
CA ARG A 99 -8.63 2.64 16.80
C ARG A 99 -8.67 3.76 17.83
N GLU A 100 -8.46 5.01 17.41
CA GLU A 100 -8.54 6.16 18.30
C GLU A 100 -9.96 6.38 18.84
N ALA A 101 -10.98 6.25 18.00
CA ALA A 101 -12.38 6.37 18.41
C ALA A 101 -12.74 5.32 19.48
N ILE A 102 -12.33 4.06 19.26
CA ILE A 102 -12.49 2.97 20.23
C ILE A 102 -11.78 3.29 21.55
N ALA A 103 -10.54 3.80 21.49
CA ALA A 103 -9.77 4.15 22.68
C ALA A 103 -10.36 5.34 23.46
N ARG A 104 -10.95 6.32 22.77
CA ARG A 104 -11.61 7.49 23.40
C ARG A 104 -13.00 7.16 23.95
N GLY A 105 -13.61 6.07 23.50
CA GLY A 105 -14.89 5.54 24.02
C GLY A 105 -16.14 6.30 23.54
N LYS A 106 -16.11 7.64 23.48
CA LYS A 106 -17.17 8.46 22.89
C LYS A 106 -16.56 9.43 21.88
N GLU A 107 -16.99 9.37 20.62
CA GLU A 107 -16.68 10.43 19.66
C GLU A 107 -17.39 11.71 20.10
N ALA A 108 -16.62 12.77 20.34
CA ALA A 108 -17.18 14.08 20.66
C ALA A 108 -17.97 14.59 19.46
N SER A 109 -19.21 15.03 19.69
CA SER A 109 -19.97 15.70 18.65
C SER A 109 -19.35 17.06 18.32
N SER A 110 -19.68 17.62 17.15
CA SER A 110 -19.26 18.98 16.80
C SER A 110 -19.73 20.02 17.83
N GLU A 111 -20.83 19.76 18.54
CA GLU A 111 -21.36 20.61 19.61
C GLU A 111 -20.49 20.52 20.87
N ASP A 112 -20.14 19.30 21.32
CA ASP A 112 -19.24 19.08 22.47
C ASP A 112 -17.89 19.79 22.26
N VAL A 113 -17.34 19.71 21.05
CA VAL A 113 -16.07 20.36 20.69
C VAL A 113 -16.21 21.88 20.65
N ALA A 114 -17.34 22.41 20.16
CA ALA A 114 -17.57 23.85 20.12
C ALA A 114 -17.71 24.45 21.52
N GLU A 115 -18.33 23.75 22.46
CA GLU A 115 -18.41 24.17 23.86
C GLU A 115 -17.03 24.19 24.56
N GLU A 116 -16.16 23.20 24.29
CA GLU A 116 -14.78 23.17 24.80
C GLU A 116 -13.96 24.37 24.31
N PHE A 117 -14.03 24.69 23.03
CA PHE A 117 -13.36 25.87 22.47
C PHE A 117 -13.92 27.19 23.01
N ALA A 118 -15.21 27.26 23.32
CA ALA A 118 -15.82 28.45 23.92
C ALA A 118 -15.43 28.67 25.39
N ALA A 119 -14.96 27.62 26.08
CA ALA A 119 -14.54 27.65 27.47
C ALA A 119 -13.04 27.97 27.67
N THR A 120 -12.26 28.12 26.59
CA THR A 120 -10.81 28.43 26.60
C THR A 120 -10.57 29.89 26.23
#